data_AF-D0UNP8-F1
#
_entry.id   AF-D0UNP8-F1
#
_cell.length_a   1.000
_cell.length_b   1.000
_cell.length_c   1.000
_cell.angle_alpha   90.00
_cell.angle_beta   90.00
_cell.angle_gamma   90.00
#
_symmetry.space_group_name_H-M   'P 1'
#
loop_
_entity.id
_entity.type
_entity.pdbx_description
1 polymer ?
#
loop_
_entity_poly.entity_id
_entity_poly.type
_entity_poly.pdbx_seq_one_letter_code
_entity_poly.pdbx_strand_id
1 'polypeptide(L)'
;IRDIKVLYHITGAITFVNEIPWVIEPVYIAQWGAMWIMMRREKRDRRHFKRMRFPPFDDEEPPLDYADNVLDVEPLEAIQMELDSEEDQAVAKWLYDHKPLSDTKRVNGSTYHHWNLTLPQLATLYRLANQLLTDLVDDNYYYLFDLKSFFTAKALNMAIPGGPKFEPLIKDANPAD
;
A
#
# COMPACT_ATOMS: atom_id res chain seq x y z
N ILE A 1 7.17 -3.11 15.58
CA ILE A 1 7.78 -4.39 15.13
C ILE A 1 6.69 -5.25 14.51
N ARG A 2 7.00 -6.12 13.54
CA ARG A 2 6.04 -7.07 12.97
C ARG A 2 6.54 -8.48 13.19
N ASP A 3 5.89 -9.19 14.10
CA ASP A 3 6.15 -10.61 14.34
C ASP A 3 5.33 -11.45 13.36
N ILE A 4 5.99 -12.40 12.71
CA ILE A 4 5.40 -13.22 11.65
C ILE A 4 5.64 -14.70 11.94
N LYS A 5 4.71 -15.53 11.48
CA LYS A 5 4.87 -16.98 11.57
C LYS A 5 5.92 -17.45 10.55
N VAL A 6 6.86 -18.24 11.02
CA VAL A 6 7.89 -18.86 10.17
C VAL A 6 7.77 -20.37 10.17
N LEU A 7 8.12 -20.97 9.03
CA LEU A 7 8.27 -22.40 8.84
C LEU A 7 9.71 -22.66 8.45
N TYR A 8 10.46 -23.38 9.27
CA TYR A 8 11.88 -23.65 9.07
C TYR A 8 12.17 -25.15 8.94
N HIS A 9 13.20 -25.49 8.18
CA HIS A 9 13.71 -26.86 8.12
C HIS A 9 14.46 -27.20 9.41
N ILE A 10 14.32 -28.42 9.94
CA ILE A 10 14.90 -28.82 11.24
C ILE A 10 16.43 -28.68 11.31
N THR A 11 17.12 -28.76 10.17
CA THR A 11 18.57 -28.56 10.09
C THR A 11 18.99 -27.11 9.86
N GLY A 12 18.05 -26.16 9.78
CA GLY A 12 18.32 -24.74 9.49
C GLY A 12 18.64 -24.42 8.02
N ALA A 13 18.40 -25.35 7.10
CA ALA A 13 18.75 -25.17 5.68
C ALA A 13 17.94 -24.06 4.98
N ILE A 14 16.68 -23.85 5.40
CA ILE A 14 15.79 -22.83 4.83
C ILE A 14 14.72 -22.43 5.84
N THR A 15 14.28 -21.18 5.77
CA THR A 15 13.21 -20.60 6.58
C THR A 15 12.27 -19.81 5.68
N PHE A 16 10.99 -20.14 5.71
CA PHE A 16 9.93 -19.48 4.97
C PHE A 16 9.03 -18.67 5.91
N VAL A 17 8.52 -17.54 5.42
CA VAL A 17 7.41 -16.82 6.06
C VAL A 17 6.11 -17.55 5.72
N ASN A 18 5.39 -18.03 6.73
CA ASN A 18 4.16 -18.79 6.58
C ASN A 18 2.94 -17.95 6.95
N GLU A 19 2.77 -16.82 6.27
CA GLU A 19 1.66 -15.90 6.50
C GLU A 19 1.31 -15.13 5.24
N ILE A 20 0.01 -14.90 5.02
CA ILE A 20 -0.51 -14.03 3.95
C ILE A 20 -0.91 -12.70 4.60
N PRO A 21 -0.41 -11.55 4.11
CA PRO A 21 -0.66 -10.24 4.72
C PRO A 21 -2.03 -9.68 4.32
N TRP A 22 -3.11 -10.23 4.89
CA TRP A 22 -4.45 -9.69 4.72
C TRP A 22 -4.60 -8.33 5.40
N VAL A 23 -5.25 -7.38 4.72
CA VAL A 23 -5.51 -6.02 5.21
C VAL A 23 -6.97 -5.64 4.96
N ILE A 24 -7.53 -4.78 5.81
CA ILE A 24 -8.82 -4.14 5.54
C ILE A 24 -8.56 -3.00 4.55
N GLU A 25 -9.08 -3.12 3.33
CA GLU A 25 -8.83 -2.20 2.22
C GLU A 25 -8.99 -0.70 2.59
N PRO A 26 -10.14 -0.21 3.10
CA PRO A 26 -10.28 1.21 3.44
C PRO A 26 -9.33 1.67 4.55
N VAL A 27 -8.96 0.78 5.47
CA VAL A 27 -7.97 1.09 6.52
C VAL A 27 -6.58 1.23 5.91
N TYR A 28 -6.20 0.31 5.01
CA TYR A 28 -4.90 0.33 4.36
C TYR A 28 -4.71 1.56 3.48
N ILE A 29 -5.74 1.96 2.72
CA ILE A 29 -5.70 3.18 1.92
C ILE A 29 -5.55 4.41 2.83
N ALA A 30 -6.28 4.48 3.95
CA ALA A 30 -6.17 5.57 4.91
C ALA A 30 -4.78 5.63 5.57
N GLN A 31 -4.19 4.48 5.94
CA GLN A 31 -2.82 4.40 6.46
C GLN A 31 -1.83 4.99 5.45
N TRP A 32 -1.93 4.62 4.18
CA TRP A 32 -1.07 5.17 3.12
C TRP A 32 -1.36 6.64 2.82
N GLY A 33 -2.61 7.09 2.96
CA GLY A 33 -2.98 8.51 2.86
C GLY A 33 -2.32 9.34 3.96
N ALA A 34 -2.32 8.85 5.20
CA ALA A 34 -1.60 9.47 6.30
C ALA A 34 -0.08 9.46 6.06
N MET A 35 0.48 8.35 5.55
CA MET A 35 1.90 8.26 5.20
C MET A 35 2.28 9.30 4.14
N TRP A 36 1.45 9.48 3.11
CA TRP A 36 1.66 10.46 2.06
C TRP A 36 1.77 11.88 2.61
N ILE A 37 0.87 12.24 3.54
CA ILE A 37 0.88 13.56 4.19
C ILE A 37 2.18 13.74 5.00
N MET A 38 2.53 12.76 5.84
CA MET A 38 3.70 12.83 6.70
C MET A 38 5.01 12.89 5.91
N MET A 39 5.15 12.06 4.87
CA MET A 39 6.34 12.07 4.01
C MET A 39 6.48 13.40 3.24
N ARG A 40 5.37 14.00 2.80
CA ARG A 40 5.40 15.33 2.15
C ARG A 40 5.79 16.43 3.12
N ARG A 41 5.30 16.39 4.37
CA ARG A 41 5.68 17.33 5.43
C ARG A 41 7.17 17.20 5.76
N GLU A 42 7.67 15.98 5.98
CA GLU A 42 9.08 15.71 6.24
C GLU A 42 9.97 16.22 5.09
N LYS A 43 9.58 15.96 3.83
CA LYS A 43 10.31 16.45 2.65
C LYS A 43 10.32 17.98 2.55
N ARG A 44 9.27 18.66 2.99
CA ARG A 44 9.17 20.13 3.01
C ARG A 44 10.06 20.72 4.11
N ASP A 45 10.03 20.13 5.31
CA ASP A 45 10.62 20.72 6.51
C ASP A 45 12.12 20.42 6.64
N ARG A 46 12.57 19.26 6.12
CA ARG A 46 13.96 18.84 6.20
C ARG A 46 14.84 19.50 5.15
N ARG A 47 15.76 20.36 5.60
CA ARG A 47 16.73 21.07 4.73
C ARG A 47 17.71 20.14 4.01
N HIS A 48 18.27 19.16 4.73
CA HIS A 48 19.21 18.21 4.17
C HIS A 48 18.69 16.78 4.36
N PHE A 49 18.11 16.24 3.29
CA PHE A 49 17.64 14.86 3.24
C PHE A 49 18.73 13.96 2.66
N LYS A 50 19.50 13.28 3.53
CA LYS A 50 20.53 12.33 3.11
C LYS A 50 19.87 10.98 2.81
N ARG A 51 19.95 10.53 1.57
CA ARG A 51 19.50 9.18 1.17
C ARG A 51 20.48 8.13 1.68
N MET A 52 19.99 6.92 1.92
CA MET A 52 20.83 5.77 2.22
C MET A 52 21.74 5.44 1.03
N ARG A 53 22.89 4.83 1.31
CA ARG A 53 23.80 4.31 0.29
C ARG A 53 23.45 2.85 0.01
N PHE A 54 23.70 2.41 -1.22
CA PHE A 54 23.48 1.04 -1.65
C PHE A 54 24.78 0.48 -2.26
N PRO A 55 25.23 -0.72 -1.85
CA PRO A 55 24.66 -1.56 -0.78
C PRO A 55 24.83 -0.92 0.62
N PRO A 56 23.97 -1.24 1.62
CA PRO A 56 24.11 -0.69 2.97
C PRO A 56 25.30 -1.25 3.77
N PHE A 57 25.73 -2.46 3.43
CA PHE A 57 26.84 -3.19 4.06
C PHE A 57 27.92 -3.47 3.02
N ASP A 58 29.15 -3.68 3.49
CA ASP A 58 30.27 -4.12 2.65
C ASP A 58 30.13 -5.61 2.30
N ASP A 59 30.61 -6.02 1.13
CA ASP A 59 30.51 -7.42 0.65
C ASP A 59 31.45 -8.36 1.44
N GLU A 60 32.50 -7.81 2.06
CA GLU A 60 33.46 -8.55 2.90
C GLU A 60 32.98 -8.72 4.35
N GLU A 61 31.93 -7.99 4.78
CA GLU A 61 31.37 -8.11 6.13
C GLU A 61 30.36 -9.26 6.20
N PRO A 62 30.49 -10.19 7.17
CA PRO A 62 29.49 -11.24 7.35
C PRO A 62 28.14 -10.64 7.80
N PRO A 63 27.01 -11.30 7.50
CA PRO A 63 25.71 -10.88 8.00
C PRO A 63 25.69 -10.75 9.53
N LEU A 64 25.10 -9.68 10.02
CA LEU A 64 24.96 -9.42 11.46
C LEU A 64 23.99 -10.41 12.11
N ASP A 65 24.37 -10.95 13.27
CA ASP A 65 23.47 -11.76 14.08
C ASP A 65 22.41 -10.89 14.79
N TYR A 66 21.16 -11.36 14.78
CA TYR A 66 20.03 -10.61 15.32
C TYR A 66 20.05 -10.54 16.85
N ALA A 67 20.42 -11.64 17.53
CA ALA A 67 20.41 -11.68 18.99
C ALA A 67 21.49 -10.76 19.57
N ASP A 68 22.67 -10.74 18.96
CA ASP A 68 23.80 -9.95 19.46
C ASP A 68 23.69 -8.45 19.13
N ASN A 69 23.10 -8.09 17.98
CA ASN A 69 23.18 -6.70 17.47
C ASN A 69 21.86 -5.93 17.45
N VAL A 70 20.70 -6.62 17.42
CA VAL A 70 19.41 -5.99 17.11
C VAL A 70 18.37 -6.21 18.19
N LEU A 71 18.35 -7.37 18.85
CA LEU A 71 17.29 -7.76 19.79
C LEU A 71 17.10 -6.76 20.94
N ASP A 72 18.18 -6.25 21.51
CA ASP A 72 18.16 -5.33 22.66
C ASP A 72 18.05 -3.85 22.25
N VAL A 73 18.04 -3.54 20.96
CA VAL A 73 17.97 -2.17 20.46
C VAL A 73 16.51 -1.77 20.21
N GLU A 74 16.04 -0.78 20.97
CA GLU A 74 14.70 -0.24 20.74
C GLU A 74 14.60 0.44 19.37
N PRO A 75 13.60 0.07 18.54
CA PRO A 75 13.46 0.66 17.22
C PRO A 75 13.11 2.15 17.32
N LEU A 76 13.62 2.91 16.36
CA LEU A 76 13.22 4.31 16.18
C LEU A 76 11.72 4.42 15.93
N GLU A 77 11.16 5.57 16.28
CA GLU A 77 9.73 5.86 16.08
C GLU A 77 9.33 5.67 14.62
N ALA A 78 8.22 4.96 14.42
CA ALA A 78 7.63 4.78 13.12
C ALA A 78 7.01 6.09 12.62
N ILE A 79 6.86 6.23 11.31
CA ILE A 79 6.08 7.33 10.73
C ILE A 79 4.63 7.14 11.18
N GLN A 80 4.14 8.03 12.04
CA GLN A 80 2.76 8.09 12.48
C GLN A 80 2.30 9.55 12.44
N MET A 81 1.13 9.79 11.86
CA MET A 81 0.50 11.10 11.92
C MET A 81 -0.19 11.24 13.28
N GLU A 82 -0.01 12.39 13.93
CA GLU A 82 -0.81 12.77 15.09
C GLU A 82 -2.28 12.91 14.66
N LEU A 83 -3.14 12.10 15.28
CA LEU A 83 -4.57 12.06 15.00
C LEU A 83 -5.33 12.92 16.01
N ASP A 84 -6.38 13.59 15.56
CA ASP A 84 -7.19 14.45 16.43
C ASP A 84 -8.06 13.61 17.39
N SER A 85 -8.09 14.00 18.66
CA SER A 85 -8.79 13.22 19.70
C SER A 85 -10.32 13.22 19.57
N GLU A 86 -10.89 14.19 18.86
CA GLU A 86 -12.33 14.35 18.64
C GLU A 86 -12.73 13.91 17.22
N GLU A 87 -12.06 14.43 16.19
CA GLU A 87 -12.41 14.16 14.79
C GLU A 87 -11.98 12.75 14.31
N ASP A 88 -10.85 12.24 14.80
CA ASP A 88 -10.30 10.92 14.43
C ASP A 88 -10.61 9.83 15.46
N GLN A 89 -11.42 10.14 16.48
CA GLN A 89 -11.65 9.29 17.64
C GLN A 89 -12.05 7.84 17.27
N ALA A 90 -12.81 7.67 16.19
CA ALA A 90 -13.29 6.37 15.73
C ALA A 90 -12.19 5.39 15.30
N VAL A 91 -11.03 5.92 14.87
CA VAL A 91 -9.91 5.13 14.31
C VAL A 91 -8.60 5.30 15.09
N ALA A 92 -8.45 6.37 15.87
CA ALA A 92 -7.18 6.78 16.46
C ALA A 92 -6.47 5.71 17.29
N LYS A 93 -7.22 4.84 17.97
CA LYS A 93 -6.67 3.81 18.86
C LYS A 93 -6.04 2.62 18.14
N TRP A 94 -6.43 2.36 16.90
CA TRP A 94 -6.10 1.11 16.21
C TRP A 94 -5.56 1.30 14.79
N LEU A 95 -5.58 2.54 14.26
CA LEU A 95 -5.22 2.81 12.87
C LEU A 95 -3.81 2.33 12.51
N TYR A 96 -2.85 2.40 13.43
CA TYR A 96 -1.46 2.01 13.20
C TYR A 96 -1.07 0.63 13.73
N ASP A 97 -2.05 -0.17 14.16
CA ASP A 97 -1.82 -1.56 14.56
C ASP A 97 -1.47 -2.44 13.34
N HIS A 98 -0.74 -3.52 13.56
CA HIS A 98 -0.41 -4.46 12.47
C HIS A 98 -1.65 -5.11 11.87
N LYS A 99 -2.59 -5.58 12.71
CA LYS A 99 -3.88 -6.15 12.32
C LYS A 99 -5.00 -5.45 13.08
N PRO A 100 -5.42 -4.26 12.64
CA PRO A 100 -6.39 -3.48 13.37
C PRO A 100 -7.70 -4.23 13.59
N LEU A 101 -8.28 -4.05 14.77
CA LEU A 101 -9.60 -4.59 15.14
C LEU A 101 -9.69 -6.12 15.23
N SER A 102 -8.56 -6.87 15.20
CA SER A 102 -8.52 -8.35 15.25
C SER A 102 -9.36 -8.96 16.38
N ASP A 103 -9.39 -8.28 17.51
CA ASP A 103 -10.01 -8.77 18.75
C ASP A 103 -11.45 -8.29 18.92
N THR A 104 -12.01 -7.65 17.88
CA THR A 104 -13.34 -7.06 17.90
C THR A 104 -14.31 -7.79 16.98
N LYS A 105 -15.62 -7.55 17.19
CA LYS A 105 -16.69 -8.06 16.30
C LYS A 105 -16.67 -7.44 14.89
N ARG A 106 -15.75 -6.50 14.62
CA ARG A 106 -15.63 -5.82 13.32
C ARG A 106 -14.94 -6.68 12.28
N VAL A 107 -14.23 -7.72 12.69
CA VAL A 107 -13.65 -8.72 11.79
C VAL A 107 -14.08 -10.11 12.20
N ASN A 108 -13.96 -11.09 11.29
CA ASN A 108 -14.35 -12.48 11.53
C ASN A 108 -13.41 -13.26 12.47
N GLY A 109 -12.49 -12.57 13.15
CA GLY A 109 -11.50 -13.13 14.06
C GLY A 109 -10.08 -13.10 13.49
N SER A 110 -9.22 -13.96 14.03
CA SER A 110 -7.77 -13.99 13.76
C SER A 110 -7.40 -14.39 12.33
N THR A 111 -8.34 -14.96 11.57
CA THR A 111 -8.15 -15.28 10.14
C THR A 111 -8.22 -14.03 9.25
N TYR A 112 -8.89 -12.96 9.71
CA TYR A 112 -8.82 -11.61 9.09
C TYR A 112 -9.27 -11.52 7.62
N HIS A 113 -10.30 -12.26 7.23
CA HIS A 113 -10.80 -12.29 5.84
C HIS A 113 -12.01 -11.39 5.59
N HIS A 114 -12.84 -11.16 6.60
CA HIS A 114 -14.07 -10.38 6.46
C HIS A 114 -14.08 -9.27 7.50
N TRP A 115 -14.55 -8.09 7.09
CA TRP A 115 -14.67 -6.92 7.93
C TRP A 115 -16.06 -6.29 7.80
N ASN A 116 -16.50 -5.61 8.86
CA ASN A 116 -17.74 -4.85 8.93
C ASN A 116 -17.55 -3.63 9.84
N LEU A 117 -17.26 -2.49 9.21
CA LEU A 117 -16.97 -1.22 9.87
C LEU A 117 -18.24 -0.38 10.06
N THR A 118 -18.25 0.49 11.06
CA THR A 118 -19.34 1.45 11.26
C THR A 118 -19.22 2.65 10.32
N LEU A 119 -20.34 3.37 10.12
CA LEU A 119 -20.35 4.60 9.33
C LEU A 119 -19.36 5.66 9.85
N PRO A 120 -19.26 5.96 11.15
CA PRO A 120 -18.25 6.90 11.65
C PRO A 120 -16.81 6.46 11.34
N GLN A 121 -16.50 5.16 11.45
CA GLN A 121 -15.18 4.63 11.11
C GLN A 121 -14.88 4.85 9.62
N LEU A 122 -15.81 4.50 8.74
CA LEU A 122 -15.66 4.68 7.30
C LEU A 122 -15.52 6.15 6.91
N ALA A 123 -16.30 7.05 7.52
CA ALA A 123 -16.22 8.49 7.26
C ALA A 123 -14.84 9.06 7.62
N THR A 124 -14.31 8.71 8.80
CA THR A 124 -12.96 9.12 9.21
C THR A 124 -11.89 8.55 8.29
N LEU A 125 -11.96 7.25 7.94
CA LEU A 125 -11.01 6.62 7.02
C LEU A 125 -11.03 7.28 5.64
N TYR A 126 -12.20 7.58 5.10
CA TYR A 126 -12.36 8.28 3.82
C TYR A 126 -11.69 9.66 3.85
N ARG A 127 -11.90 10.43 4.93
CA ARG A 127 -11.24 11.74 5.11
C ARG A 127 -9.73 11.62 5.16
N LEU A 128 -9.18 10.65 5.89
CA LEU A 128 -7.74 10.41 5.98
C LEU A 128 -7.13 9.95 4.64
N ALA A 129 -7.89 9.19 3.86
CA ALA A 129 -7.50 8.70 2.55
C ALA A 129 -7.61 9.72 1.42
N ASN A 130 -8.18 10.90 1.65
CA ASN A 130 -8.57 11.86 0.60
C ASN A 130 -7.40 12.30 -0.32
N GLN A 131 -6.15 12.22 0.13
CA GLN A 131 -5.00 12.54 -0.72
C GLN A 131 -4.72 11.50 -1.81
N LEU A 132 -5.27 10.29 -1.70
CA LEU A 132 -5.05 9.17 -2.61
C LEU A 132 -6.32 8.75 -3.37
N LEU A 133 -7.49 9.23 -2.93
CA LEU A 133 -8.75 8.93 -3.58
C LEU A 133 -9.03 9.91 -4.73
N THR A 134 -9.87 9.46 -5.66
CA THR A 134 -10.35 10.31 -6.75
C THR A 134 -11.47 11.22 -6.25
N ASP A 135 -11.44 12.49 -6.67
CA ASP A 135 -12.53 13.44 -6.44
C ASP A 135 -13.63 13.33 -7.51
N LEU A 136 -13.47 12.43 -8.48
CA LEU A 136 -14.40 12.22 -9.57
C LEU A 136 -15.62 11.43 -9.11
N VAL A 137 -16.80 12.04 -9.25
CA VAL A 137 -18.08 11.45 -8.83
C VAL A 137 -18.86 10.86 -10.01
N ASP A 138 -18.62 11.37 -11.23
CA ASP A 138 -19.31 10.92 -12.45
C ASP A 138 -18.38 10.06 -13.32
N ASP A 139 -18.82 8.83 -13.58
CA ASP A 139 -18.13 7.87 -14.44
C ASP A 139 -18.03 8.36 -15.90
N ASN A 140 -18.85 9.32 -16.32
CA ASN A 140 -18.74 9.94 -17.65
C ASN A 140 -17.39 10.66 -17.86
N TYR A 141 -16.67 10.99 -16.77
CA TYR A 141 -15.29 11.46 -16.87
C TYR A 141 -14.39 10.51 -17.67
N TYR A 142 -14.64 9.20 -17.59
CA TYR A 142 -13.90 8.16 -18.29
C TYR A 142 -14.41 7.91 -19.71
N TYR A 143 -15.13 8.85 -20.33
CA TYR A 143 -15.52 8.74 -21.73
C TYR A 143 -14.28 8.57 -22.63
N LEU A 144 -14.25 7.49 -23.41
CA LEU A 144 -13.10 7.03 -24.21
C LEU A 144 -11.85 6.65 -23.40
N PHE A 145 -11.94 6.64 -22.07
CA PHE A 145 -10.87 6.28 -21.14
C PHE A 145 -11.26 5.10 -20.24
N ASP A 146 -12.18 4.27 -20.73
CA ASP A 146 -12.56 2.99 -20.13
C ASP A 146 -11.90 1.81 -20.86
N LEU A 147 -11.93 0.63 -20.23
CA LEU A 147 -11.31 -0.58 -20.78
C LEU A 147 -11.87 -0.97 -22.16
N LYS A 148 -13.17 -0.76 -22.39
CA LYS A 148 -13.80 -1.11 -23.68
C LYS A 148 -13.30 -0.22 -24.80
N SER A 149 -13.15 1.08 -24.56
CA SER A 149 -12.57 2.01 -25.53
C SER A 149 -11.12 1.66 -25.83
N PHE A 150 -10.32 1.30 -24.82
CA PHE A 150 -8.94 0.85 -25.04
C PHE A 150 -8.84 -0.46 -25.82
N PHE A 151 -9.71 -1.44 -25.57
CA PHE A 151 -9.75 -2.68 -26.35
C PHE A 151 -10.10 -2.42 -27.82
N THR A 152 -11.06 -1.53 -28.06
CA THR A 152 -11.48 -1.15 -29.41
C THR A 152 -10.35 -0.40 -30.14
N ALA A 153 -9.73 0.59 -29.49
CA ALA A 153 -8.60 1.33 -30.04
C ALA A 153 -7.42 0.40 -30.40
N LYS A 154 -7.10 -0.55 -29.51
CA LYS A 154 -6.09 -1.59 -29.75
C LYS A 154 -6.42 -2.45 -30.96
N ALA A 155 -7.66 -2.94 -31.07
CA ALA A 155 -8.06 -3.81 -32.17
C ALA A 155 -8.03 -3.08 -33.53
N LEU A 156 -8.40 -1.81 -33.55
CA LEU A 156 -8.40 -0.95 -34.74
C LEU A 156 -7.05 -0.33 -35.06
N ASN A 157 -6.00 -0.60 -34.27
CA ASN A 157 -4.71 0.07 -34.37
C ASN A 157 -4.82 1.61 -34.37
N MET A 158 -5.74 2.12 -33.56
CA MET A 158 -5.95 3.55 -33.34
C MET A 158 -5.50 3.94 -31.92
N ALA A 159 -5.09 5.19 -31.75
CA ALA A 159 -4.65 5.71 -30.45
C ALA A 159 -5.58 6.83 -29.99
N ILE A 160 -6.15 6.66 -28.80
CA ILE A 160 -6.89 7.71 -28.10
C ILE A 160 -5.88 8.72 -27.55
N PRO A 161 -6.06 10.04 -27.70
CA PRO A 161 -5.16 11.03 -27.12
C PRO A 161 -4.95 10.81 -25.62
N GLY A 162 -3.69 10.75 -25.17
CA GLY A 162 -3.33 10.46 -23.77
C GLY A 162 -3.45 8.98 -23.36
N GLY A 163 -4.04 8.12 -24.22
CA GLY A 163 -4.17 6.70 -23.99
C GLY A 163 -2.94 5.88 -24.44
N PRO A 164 -2.94 4.57 -24.15
CA PRO A 164 -1.87 3.66 -24.55
C PRO A 164 -1.85 3.42 -26.06
N LYS A 165 -0.68 3.06 -26.59
CA LYS A 165 -0.48 2.60 -27.98
C LYS A 165 -0.05 1.14 -28.00
N PHE A 166 -0.46 0.41 -29.03
CA PHE A 166 -0.16 -1.01 -29.18
C PHE A 166 0.31 -1.32 -30.60
N GLU A 167 0.90 -2.50 -30.79
CA GLU A 167 1.14 -3.02 -32.14
C GLU A 167 -0.19 -3.35 -32.85
N PRO A 168 -0.24 -3.22 -34.19
CA PRO A 168 -1.41 -3.61 -34.98
C PRO A 168 -1.77 -5.08 -34.76
N LEU A 169 -3.06 -5.38 -34.63
CA LEU A 169 -3.54 -6.75 -34.45
C LEU A 169 -3.26 -7.63 -35.69
N ILE A 170 -3.41 -7.04 -36.88
CA ILE A 170 -3.06 -7.66 -38.16
C ILE A 170 -1.91 -6.84 -38.75
N LYS A 171 -0.76 -7.48 -38.99
CA LYS A 171 0.45 -6.81 -39.48
C LYS A 171 0.44 -6.59 -41.00
N ASP A 172 -0.35 -7.39 -41.71
CA ASP A 172 -0.43 -7.41 -43.18
C ASP A 172 -1.80 -6.91 -43.66
N ALA A 173 -2.10 -5.63 -43.47
CA ALA A 173 -3.16 -5.00 -44.26
C ALA A 173 -2.58 -4.69 -45.64
N ASN A 174 -2.97 -5.47 -46.65
CA ASN A 174 -2.70 -5.15 -48.05
C ASN A 174 -3.11 -3.69 -48.30
N PRO A 175 -2.25 -2.82 -48.85
CA PRO A 175 -2.57 -1.40 -49.07
C PRO A 175 -3.58 -1.16 -50.21
N ALA A 176 -4.38 -2.16 -50.59
CA ALA A 176 -5.22 -2.18 -51.78
C ALA A 176 -6.68 -2.61 -51.58
N ASP A 177 -7.14 -2.78 -50.34
CA ASP A 177 -8.58 -2.93 -50.01
C ASP A 177 -9.10 -1.69 -49.26
#